data_AF-A0A8H5TUC4-F1
#
_entry.id   AF-A0A8H5TUC4-F1
#
_cell.length_a   1.000
_cell.length_b   1.000
_cell.length_c   1.000
_cell.angle_alpha   90.00
_cell.angle_beta   90.00
_cell.angle_gamma   90.00
#
_symmetry.space_group_name_H-M   'P 1'
#
loop_
_entity.id
_entity.type
_entity.pdbx_description
1 polymer ?
#
loop_
_entity_poly.entity_id
_entity_poly.type
_entity_poly.pdbx_seq_one_letter_code
_entity_poly.pdbx_strand_id
1 'polypeptide(L)'
;MRLCLPESPSWLSANGRSEEVKALLVKCHAKGNEDDKLAKLEFIQMRTSKQSLFNENHNTTAGKPVVAMLSLFYFFYNLAFNPLLCSYYVEILQYPILAKSFSLLMFFGNVLAWKLYIVYVAWLAAELAVSYHGVKDESQD
;
A
#
# COMPACT_ATOMS: atom_id res chain seq x y z
N MET A 1 11.71 -28.76 16.67
CA MET A 1 13.13 -28.58 16.29
C MET A 1 13.25 -27.17 15.68
N ARG A 2 13.57 -26.16 16.52
CA ARG A 2 13.66 -24.74 16.11
C ARG A 2 15.02 -24.58 15.43
N LEU A 3 15.01 -24.41 14.11
CA LEU A 3 16.20 -24.32 13.26
C LEU A 3 17.16 -23.26 13.81
N CYS A 4 18.47 -23.53 13.79
CA CYS A 4 19.56 -22.81 14.44
C CYS A 4 19.78 -21.33 14.05
N LEU A 5 18.78 -20.63 13.50
CA LEU A 5 18.85 -19.20 13.22
C LEU A 5 18.09 -18.41 14.29
N PRO A 6 18.71 -17.38 14.88
CA PRO A 6 18.00 -16.47 15.78
C PRO A 6 16.88 -15.73 15.04
N GLU A 7 15.83 -15.31 15.76
CA GLU A 7 14.72 -14.51 15.19
C GLU A 7 15.25 -13.21 14.60
N SER A 8 14.64 -12.72 13.52
CA SER A 8 15.18 -11.55 12.82
C SER A 8 15.15 -10.30 13.73
N PRO A 9 16.21 -9.46 13.71
CA PRO A 9 16.26 -8.23 14.51
C PRO A 9 15.07 -7.32 14.28
N SER A 10 14.57 -7.24 13.04
CA SER A 10 13.40 -6.43 12.68
C SER A 10 12.12 -6.92 13.36
N TRP A 11 11.90 -8.23 13.45
CA TRP A 11 10.71 -8.79 14.10
C TRP A 11 10.76 -8.63 15.62
N LEU A 12 11.92 -8.89 16.24
CA LEU A 12 12.14 -8.65 17.67
C LEU A 12 11.95 -7.18 18.04
N SER A 13 12.46 -6.26 17.20
CA SER A 13 12.28 -4.82 17.36
C SER A 13 10.82 -4.39 17.17
N ALA A 14 10.06 -5.02 16.27
CA ALA A 14 8.64 -4.75 16.08
C ALA A 14 7.79 -5.17 17.29
N ASN A 15 8.17 -6.26 17.97
CA ASN A 15 7.50 -6.76 19.18
C ASN A 15 7.99 -6.13 20.49
N GLY A 16 8.77 -5.06 20.44
CA GLY A 16 9.27 -4.36 21.64
C GLY A 16 10.34 -5.11 22.44
N ARG A 17 10.88 -6.22 21.91
CA ARG A 17 11.91 -7.06 22.57
C ARG A 17 13.32 -6.50 22.34
N SER A 18 13.55 -5.25 22.77
CA SER A 18 14.78 -4.51 22.47
C SER A 18 16.05 -5.11 23.09
N GLU A 19 15.95 -5.71 24.28
CA GLU A 19 17.09 -6.36 24.94
C GLU A 19 17.59 -7.59 24.16
N GLU A 20 16.67 -8.34 23.56
CA GLU A 20 17.01 -9.50 22.73
C GLU A 20 17.63 -9.09 21.40
N VAL A 21 17.18 -7.98 20.82
CA VAL A 21 17.82 -7.37 19.63
C VAL A 21 19.27 -7.01 19.94
N LYS A 22 19.52 -6.40 21.10
CA LYS A 22 20.87 -6.03 21.55
C LYS A 22 21.74 -7.28 21.77
N ALA A 23 21.21 -8.30 22.44
CA ALA A 23 21.92 -9.57 22.66
C ALA A 23 22.26 -10.28 21.34
N LEU A 24 21.35 -10.23 20.36
CA LEU A 24 21.56 -10.79 19.03
C LEU A 24 22.66 -10.03 18.27
N LEU A 25 22.64 -8.69 18.30
CA LEU A 25 23.68 -7.86 17.69
C LEU A 25 25.06 -8.12 18.29
N VAL A 26 25.16 -8.23 19.63
CA VAL A 26 26.41 -8.57 20.32
C VAL A 26 26.90 -9.97 19.94
N LYS A 27 25.99 -10.93 19.78
CA LYS A 27 26.32 -12.29 19.35
C LYS A 27 26.77 -12.36 17.89
N CYS A 28 26.15 -11.58 17.00
CA CYS A 28 26.41 -11.60 15.56
C CYS A 28 27.60 -10.73 15.13
N HIS A 29 27.73 -9.52 15.67
CA HIS A 29 28.76 -8.56 15.26
C HIS A 29 29.89 -8.42 16.29
N ALA A 30 29.63 -8.63 17.58
CA ALA A 30 30.61 -8.34 18.64
C ALA A 30 31.33 -9.56 19.24
N LYS A 31 31.09 -10.79 18.73
CA LYS A 31 31.70 -12.05 19.22
C LYS A 31 31.59 -12.22 20.75
N GLY A 32 30.53 -11.70 21.36
CA GLY A 32 30.30 -11.73 22.81
C GLY A 32 30.86 -10.55 23.61
N ASN A 33 31.46 -9.55 22.96
CA ASN A 33 31.90 -8.32 23.62
C ASN A 33 30.75 -7.29 23.65
N GLU A 34 30.12 -7.11 24.81
CA GLU A 34 28.98 -6.20 24.97
C GLU A 34 29.31 -4.72 24.71
N ASP A 35 30.59 -4.36 24.76
CA ASP A 35 31.07 -2.99 24.62
C ASP A 35 31.46 -2.59 23.20
N ASP A 36 31.29 -3.48 22.22
CA ASP A 36 31.61 -3.16 20.83
C ASP A 36 30.82 -1.95 20.32
N LYS A 37 31.57 -0.99 19.75
CA LYS A 37 31.04 0.31 19.35
C LYS A 37 30.04 0.17 18.21
N LEU A 38 30.28 -0.76 17.29
CA LEU A 38 29.44 -0.94 16.10
C LEU A 38 28.05 -1.44 16.49
N ALA A 39 27.95 -2.50 17.29
CA ALA A 39 26.67 -3.05 17.75
C ALA A 39 25.82 -2.01 18.52
N LYS A 40 26.45 -1.18 19.36
CA LYS A 40 25.77 -0.08 20.06
C LYS A 40 25.23 0.98 19.10
N LEU A 41 26.03 1.36 18.09
CA LEU A 41 25.62 2.35 17.09
C LEU A 41 24.44 1.86 16.24
N GLU A 42 24.47 0.62 15.77
CA GLU A 42 23.37 0.03 14.98
C GLU A 42 22.07 0.01 15.78
N PHE A 43 22.13 -0.39 17.06
CA PHE A 43 20.97 -0.38 17.94
C PHE A 43 20.41 1.04 18.17
N ILE A 44 21.29 2.03 18.37
CA ILE A 44 20.90 3.43 18.55
C ILE A 44 20.27 3.97 17.26
N GLN A 45 20.84 3.69 16.10
CA GLN A 45 20.28 4.10 14.81
C GLN A 45 18.89 3.50 14.61
N MET A 46 18.73 2.19 14.83
CA MET A 46 17.42 1.54 14.72
C MET A 46 16.37 2.15 15.64
N ARG A 47 16.74 2.45 16.89
CA ARG A 47 15.85 3.09 17.87
C ARG A 47 15.51 4.53 17.47
N THR A 48 16.52 5.31 17.07
CA THR A 48 16.37 6.71 16.70
C THR A 48 15.50 6.86 15.45
N SER A 49 15.72 6.03 14.43
CA SER A 49 14.88 6.02 13.21
C SER A 49 13.43 5.68 13.53
N LYS A 50 13.16 4.76 14.47
CA LYS A 50 11.79 4.48 14.93
C LYS A 50 11.19 5.66 15.68
N GLN A 51 11.98 6.31 16.54
CA GLN A 51 11.53 7.48 17.30
C GLN A 51 11.28 8.69 16.41
N SER A 52 12.10 8.93 15.37
CA SER A 52 11.88 10.01 14.41
C SER A 52 10.59 9.80 13.62
N LEU A 53 10.34 8.58 13.14
CA LEU A 53 9.09 8.22 12.49
C LEU A 53 7.90 8.37 13.45
N PHE A 54 8.02 8.00 14.71
CA PHE A 54 6.95 8.22 15.69
C PHE A 54 6.67 9.72 15.93
N ASN A 55 7.73 10.54 15.96
CA ASN A 55 7.63 11.98 16.16
C ASN A 55 7.01 12.71 14.95
N GLU A 56 7.25 12.22 13.73
CA GLU A 56 6.65 12.75 12.49
C GLU A 56 5.22 12.24 12.28
N ASN A 57 4.95 10.97 12.59
CA ASN A 57 3.64 10.35 12.42
C ASN A 57 2.61 10.74 13.51
N HIS A 58 2.99 11.53 14.52
CA HIS A 58 2.04 12.16 15.45
C HIS A 58 1.19 13.26 14.75
N ASN A 59 1.52 13.60 13.50
CA ASN A 59 0.67 14.38 12.62
C ASN A 59 -0.16 13.42 11.75
N THR A 60 -1.29 12.95 12.29
CA THR A 60 -2.31 12.13 11.59
C THR A 60 -2.78 12.76 10.26
N THR A 61 -2.49 14.04 10.05
CA THR A 61 -2.88 14.87 8.92
C THR A 61 -2.10 14.53 7.65
N ALA A 62 -0.90 13.98 7.76
CA ALA A 62 -0.07 13.63 6.61
C ALA A 62 -0.48 12.30 5.93
N GLY A 63 -1.13 11.38 6.66
CA GLY A 63 -1.56 10.08 6.12
C GLY A 63 -2.81 10.16 5.26
N LYS A 64 -3.75 11.04 5.61
CA LYS A 64 -5.03 11.25 4.92
C LYS A 64 -4.91 11.66 3.44
N PRO A 65 -4.03 12.61 3.04
CA PRO A 65 -3.88 12.96 1.64
C PRO A 65 -3.26 11.85 0.79
N VAL A 66 -2.41 10.99 1.37
CA VAL A 66 -1.78 9.87 0.65
C VAL A 66 -2.84 8.85 0.22
N VAL A 67 -3.77 8.52 1.13
CA VAL A 67 -4.90 7.62 0.82
C VAL A 67 -5.84 8.25 -0.22
N ALA A 68 -6.12 9.55 -0.11
CA ALA A 68 -6.93 10.27 -1.09
C ALA A 68 -6.30 10.31 -2.49
N MET A 69 -4.97 10.50 -2.58
CA MET A 69 -4.22 10.48 -3.84
C MET A 69 -4.25 9.09 -4.51
N LEU A 70 -4.18 8.03 -3.70
CA LEU A 70 -4.26 6.66 -4.19
C LEU A 70 -5.65 6.35 -4.79
N SER A 71 -6.74 6.80 -4.15
CA SER A 71 -8.10 6.64 -4.69
C SER A 71 -8.31 7.41 -6.00
N LEU A 72 -7.77 8.64 -6.11
CA LEU A 72 -7.89 9.44 -7.33
C LEU A 72 -7.09 8.83 -8.50
N PHE A 73 -5.92 8.27 -8.21
CA PHE A 73 -5.14 7.48 -9.17
C PHE A 73 -5.91 6.23 -9.64
N TYR A 74 -6.54 5.48 -8.73
CA TYR A 74 -7.33 4.30 -9.08
C TYR A 74 -8.55 4.62 -9.97
N PHE A 75 -9.17 5.79 -9.78
CA PHE A 75 -10.26 6.26 -10.64
C PHE A 75 -9.79 6.49 -12.07
N PHE A 76 -8.72 7.26 -12.25
CA PHE A 76 -8.17 7.56 -13.58
C PHE A 76 -7.59 6.31 -14.25
N TYR A 77 -6.96 5.44 -13.45
CA TYR A 77 -6.43 4.15 -13.92
C TYR A 77 -7.54 3.27 -14.51
N ASN A 78 -8.66 3.09 -13.81
CA ASN A 78 -9.77 2.28 -14.33
C ASN A 78 -10.47 2.94 -15.54
N LEU A 79 -10.57 4.27 -15.57
CA LEU A 79 -11.19 4.98 -16.69
C LEU A 79 -10.36 4.93 -17.97
N ALA A 80 -9.03 4.98 -17.86
CA ALA A 80 -8.13 5.01 -19.01
C ALA A 80 -7.72 3.61 -19.47
N PHE A 81 -7.44 2.66 -18.56
CA PHE A 81 -6.91 1.34 -18.95
C PHE A 81 -7.99 0.38 -19.47
N ASN A 82 -9.24 0.48 -19.04
CA ASN A 82 -10.33 -0.36 -19.57
C ASN A 82 -10.55 -0.17 -21.09
N PRO A 83 -10.65 1.06 -21.63
CA PRO A 83 -10.79 1.26 -23.08
C PRO A 83 -9.47 1.10 -23.85
N LEU A 84 -8.31 1.31 -23.21
CA LEU A 84 -7.00 1.12 -23.86
C LEU A 84 -6.79 -0.35 -24.26
N LEU A 85 -7.22 -1.28 -23.39
CA LEU A 85 -7.24 -2.71 -23.67
C LEU A 85 -8.12 -3.02 -24.91
N CYS A 86 -9.30 -2.41 -25.01
CA CYS A 86 -10.18 -2.56 -26.17
C CYS A 86 -9.58 -1.99 -27.47
N SER A 87 -8.83 -0.88 -27.40
CA SER A 87 -8.17 -0.26 -28.56
C SER A 87 -7.09 -1.18 -29.15
N TYR A 88 -6.30 -1.80 -28.29
CA TYR A 88 -5.23 -2.71 -28.70
C TYR A 88 -5.75 -3.93 -29.48
N TYR A 89 -6.92 -4.46 -29.12
CA TYR A 89 -7.54 -5.56 -29.89
C TYR A 89 -8.02 -5.15 -31.28
N VAL A 90 -8.38 -3.87 -31.47
CA VAL A 90 -8.88 -3.35 -32.75
C VAL A 90 -7.73 -3.09 -33.74
N GLU A 91 -6.54 -2.71 -33.27
CA GLU A 91 -5.41 -2.36 -34.13
C GLU A 91 -4.68 -3.58 -34.71
N ILE A 92 -4.71 -4.73 -34.03
CA ILE A 92 -3.90 -5.91 -34.43
C ILE A 92 -4.72 -6.92 -35.25
N LEU A 93 -6.05 -6.73 -35.40
CA LEU A 93 -6.93 -7.71 -36.04
C LEU A 93 -7.59 -7.17 -37.32
N GLN A 94 -7.59 -7.98 -38.39
CA GLN A 94 -8.02 -7.61 -39.75
C GLN A 94 -9.56 -7.67 -39.95
N TYR A 95 -10.07 -6.83 -40.86
CA TYR A 95 -11.33 -6.07 -40.74
C TYR A 95 -12.73 -6.70 -41.00
N PRO A 96 -12.96 -7.97 -41.42
CA PRO A 96 -14.35 -8.41 -41.63
C PRO A 96 -15.02 -9.09 -40.42
N ILE A 97 -14.26 -9.55 -39.42
CA ILE A 97 -14.79 -10.35 -38.28
C ILE A 97 -15.03 -9.45 -37.04
N LEU A 98 -14.38 -8.29 -37.00
CA LEU A 98 -14.29 -7.38 -35.87
C LEU A 98 -15.56 -6.55 -35.63
N ALA A 99 -16.27 -6.13 -36.69
CA ALA A 99 -17.53 -5.40 -36.55
C ALA A 99 -18.63 -6.25 -35.89
N LYS A 100 -18.62 -7.57 -36.12
CA LYS A 100 -19.56 -8.51 -35.51
C LYS A 100 -19.24 -8.79 -34.04
N SER A 101 -17.98 -9.03 -33.70
CA SER A 101 -17.57 -9.24 -32.32
C SER A 101 -17.65 -7.96 -31.48
N PHE A 102 -17.32 -6.79 -32.05
CA PHE A 102 -17.43 -5.49 -31.38
C PHE A 102 -18.89 -5.06 -31.14
N SER A 103 -19.81 -5.30 -32.08
CA SER A 103 -21.25 -5.06 -31.86
C SER A 103 -21.85 -5.98 -30.79
N LEU A 104 -21.42 -7.25 -30.74
CA LEU A 104 -21.87 -8.20 -29.72
C LEU A 104 -21.33 -7.83 -28.33
N LEU A 105 -20.04 -7.47 -28.24
CA LEU A 105 -19.38 -7.07 -27.00
C LEU A 105 -19.95 -5.75 -26.46
N MET A 106 -20.25 -4.77 -27.33
CA MET A 106 -20.98 -3.56 -26.95
C MET A 106 -22.41 -3.86 -26.50
N PHE A 107 -23.14 -4.76 -27.17
CA PHE A 107 -24.52 -5.06 -26.80
C PHE A 107 -24.63 -5.77 -25.43
N PHE A 108 -23.81 -6.79 -25.17
CA PHE A 108 -23.74 -7.43 -23.84
C PHE A 108 -23.06 -6.53 -22.80
N GLY A 109 -22.07 -5.75 -23.23
CA GLY A 109 -21.36 -4.77 -22.42
C GLY A 109 -22.30 -3.70 -21.87
N ASN A 110 -23.16 -3.08 -22.69
CA ASN A 110 -24.07 -2.01 -22.24
C ASN A 110 -25.16 -2.50 -21.27
N VAL A 111 -25.59 -3.76 -21.36
CA VAL A 111 -26.58 -4.36 -20.45
C VAL A 111 -25.96 -4.66 -19.07
N LEU A 112 -24.69 -5.08 -19.02
CA LEU A 112 -23.97 -5.32 -17.76
C LEU A 112 -23.29 -4.07 -17.20
N ALA A 113 -22.88 -3.13 -18.06
CA ALA A 113 -22.11 -1.94 -17.72
C ALA A 113 -22.93 -0.98 -16.87
N TRP A 114 -24.21 -0.77 -17.15
CA TRP A 114 -25.06 0.04 -16.28
C TRP A 114 -25.07 -0.52 -14.85
N LYS A 115 -25.26 -1.83 -14.68
CA LYS A 115 -25.25 -2.45 -13.35
C LYS A 115 -23.91 -2.31 -12.64
N LEU A 116 -22.79 -2.51 -13.34
CA LEU A 116 -21.45 -2.38 -12.75
C LEU A 116 -21.07 -0.91 -12.48
N TYR A 117 -21.51 0.00 -13.33
CA TYR A 117 -21.27 1.43 -13.19
C TYR A 117 -21.97 2.02 -11.96
N ILE A 118 -23.20 1.60 -11.67
CA ILE A 118 -23.90 2.01 -10.44
C ILE A 118 -23.18 1.51 -9.18
N VAL A 119 -22.69 0.27 -9.18
CA VAL A 119 -21.93 -0.28 -8.04
C VAL A 119 -20.61 0.47 -7.86
N TYR A 120 -19.93 0.81 -8.97
CA TYR A 120 -18.69 1.59 -8.94
C TYR A 120 -18.89 3.02 -8.42
N VAL A 121 -19.94 3.72 -8.87
CA VAL A 121 -20.28 5.07 -8.39
C VAL A 121 -20.68 5.06 -6.91
N ALA A 122 -21.44 4.04 -6.47
CA ALA A 122 -21.79 3.87 -5.07
C ALA A 122 -20.56 3.59 -4.19
N TRP A 123 -19.62 2.77 -4.66
CA TRP A 123 -18.36 2.49 -3.96
C TRP A 123 -17.47 3.74 -3.84
N LEU A 124 -17.36 4.52 -4.93
CA LEU A 124 -16.65 5.81 -4.90
C LEU A 124 -17.26 6.81 -3.93
N ALA A 125 -18.59 6.88 -3.88
CA ALA A 125 -19.29 7.74 -2.92
C ALA A 125 -19.03 7.30 -1.47
N ALA A 126 -18.93 5.99 -1.22
CA ALA A 126 -18.58 5.46 0.09
C ALA A 126 -17.14 5.82 0.49
N GLU A 127 -16.15 5.67 -0.41
CA GLU A 127 -14.76 6.06 -0.12
C GLU A 127 -14.60 7.57 0.09
N LEU A 128 -15.30 8.40 -0.68
CA LEU A 128 -15.34 9.85 -0.47
C LEU A 128 -15.97 10.22 0.87
N ALA A 129 -17.04 9.53 1.28
CA ALA A 129 -17.68 9.74 2.58
C ALA A 129 -16.77 9.34 3.74
N VAL A 130 -16.05 8.22 3.62
CA VAL A 130 -15.06 7.76 4.61
C VAL A 130 -13.89 8.75 4.71
N SER A 131 -13.38 9.25 3.59
CA SER A 131 -12.34 10.28 3.57
C SER A 131 -12.82 11.59 4.19
N TYR A 132 -14.05 12.01 3.89
CA TYR A 132 -14.63 13.24 4.44
C TYR A 132 -14.88 13.16 5.95
N HIS A 133 -15.37 12.02 6.48
CA HIS A 133 -15.47 11.81 7.93
C HIS A 133 -14.09 11.78 8.58
N GLY A 134 -13.14 11.04 7.98
CA GLY A 134 -11.76 11.00 8.48
C GLY A 134 -11.09 12.38 8.52
N VAL A 135 -11.39 13.30 7.60
CA VAL A 135 -10.89 14.68 7.62
C VAL A 135 -11.57 15.53 8.69
N LYS A 136 -12.88 15.36 8.90
CA LYS A 136 -13.66 16.18 9.84
C LYS A 136 -13.26 15.96 11.29
N ASP A 137 -12.90 14.72 11.64
CA ASP A 137 -12.44 14.34 12.99
C ASP A 137 -11.13 15.03 13.40
N GLU A 138 -10.37 15.60 12.46
CA GLU A 138 -9.10 16.30 12.74
C GLU A 138 -9.23 17.82 12.86
N SER A 139 -10.41 18.36 12.54
CA SER A 139 -10.70 19.81 12.65
C SER A 139 -11.30 20.21 13.99
N GLN A 140 -11.51 19.25 14.90
CA GLN A 140 -12.12 19.44 16.22
C GLN A 140 -11.11 19.27 17.38
N ASP A 141 -9.86 18.90 17.09
CA ASP A 141 -8.74 18.85 18.05
C ASP A 141 -7.77 20.02 17.83
#